data_AF-A0A545SV25-F1
#
_entry.id   AF-A0A545SV25-F1
#
_cell.length_a   1.000
_cell.length_b   1.000
_cell.length_c   1.000
_cell.angle_alpha   90.00
_cell.angle_beta   90.00
_cell.angle_gamma   90.00
#
_symmetry.space_group_name_H-M   'P 1'
#
loop_
_entity.id
_entity.type
_entity.pdbx_description
1 polymer ?
#
loop_
_entity_poly.entity_id
_entity_poly.type
_entity_poly.pdbx_seq_one_letter_code
_entity_poly.pdbx_strand_id
1 'polypeptide(L)'
;MASDLFDWCKRANSLLPRMAEDDDHYELTANMFPDISKNLELPDFAIRRGTHQYLDTMRVEYLQISATKDAYRSLGLSMLAAAFQAKDLWITLTNEVTEYRYLSVLGSEMLSIGRTANRIALKEFVYAPRERSRHPLFADRLTEFPAFHLKCSDSETPPTDIWEARDTVEGFGRLEPSLLLAELLLDIGRQSNTENEFVLEGPAGFQGVDVLSAEVRLWLPGANGYDL
;
A
#
# COMPACT_ATOMS: atom_id res chain seq x y z
N MET A 1 16.05 -6.00 16.61
CA MET A 1 15.24 -4.85 17.03
C MET A 1 14.54 -4.34 15.79
N ALA A 2 13.20 -4.22 15.82
CA ALA A 2 12.48 -3.55 14.75
C ALA A 2 12.84 -2.05 14.76
N SER A 3 12.92 -1.43 13.60
CA SER A 3 13.05 0.02 13.49
C SER A 3 11.67 0.62 13.34
N ASP A 4 11.40 1.73 14.03
CA ASP A 4 10.20 2.53 13.78
C ASP A 4 10.21 3.03 12.31
N LEU A 5 9.10 2.80 11.58
CA LEU A 5 8.96 3.28 10.21
C LEU A 5 8.96 4.80 10.13
N PHE A 6 8.42 5.49 11.14
CA PHE A 6 8.42 6.95 11.18
C PHE A 6 9.83 7.52 11.26
N ASP A 7 10.69 6.93 12.09
CA ASP A 7 12.08 7.37 12.20
C ASP A 7 12.88 7.05 10.93
N TRP A 8 12.60 5.93 10.26
CA TRP A 8 13.15 5.67 8.93
C TRP A 8 12.65 6.72 7.91
N CYS A 9 11.37 7.06 7.92
CA CYS A 9 10.78 8.05 7.01
C CYS A 9 11.31 9.46 7.25
N LYS A 10 11.57 9.87 8.50
CA LYS A 10 12.25 11.14 8.80
C LYS A 10 13.62 11.22 8.14
N ARG A 11 14.39 10.11 8.17
CA ARG A 11 15.68 10.02 7.47
C ARG A 11 15.49 10.06 5.96
N ALA A 12 14.53 9.30 5.41
CA ALA A 12 14.25 9.30 3.98
C ALA A 12 13.85 10.71 3.48
N ASN A 13 12.96 11.40 4.19
CA ASN A 13 12.55 12.77 3.86
C ASN A 13 13.71 13.78 3.86
N SER A 14 14.80 13.52 4.60
CA SER A 14 16.00 14.37 4.57
C SER A 14 16.87 14.17 3.32
N LEU A 15 16.72 13.04 2.64
CA LEU A 15 17.46 12.66 1.43
C LEU A 15 16.65 12.88 0.14
N LEU A 16 15.32 12.86 0.25
CA LEU A 16 14.43 13.14 -0.87
C LEU A 16 14.52 14.62 -1.28
N PRO A 17 14.27 14.93 -2.56
CA PRO A 17 14.05 16.31 -2.97
C PRO A 17 12.93 16.93 -2.13
N ARG A 18 12.96 18.25 -1.93
CA ARG A 18 11.81 18.93 -1.33
C ARG A 18 10.64 18.76 -2.28
N MET A 19 9.68 17.95 -1.86
CA MET A 19 8.48 17.71 -2.64
C MET A 19 7.47 18.83 -2.37
N ALA A 20 7.65 19.97 -3.03
CA ALA A 20 6.75 21.12 -2.88
C ALA A 20 5.35 20.81 -3.44
N GLU A 21 4.36 21.58 -3.03
CA GLU A 21 2.98 21.32 -3.48
C GLU A 21 2.78 21.65 -4.98
N ASP A 22 3.68 22.44 -5.56
CA ASP A 22 3.62 23.02 -6.91
C ASP A 22 4.59 22.42 -7.94
N ASP A 23 5.39 21.41 -7.60
CA ASP A 23 6.27 20.77 -8.60
C ASP A 23 5.51 19.81 -9.52
N ASP A 24 5.86 19.81 -10.81
CA ASP A 24 5.22 18.97 -11.82
C ASP A 24 5.56 17.47 -11.69
N HIS A 25 6.80 17.16 -11.31
CA HIS A 25 7.28 15.79 -11.14
C HIS A 25 8.58 15.71 -10.31
N TYR A 26 8.89 14.49 -9.85
CA TYR A 26 10.09 14.13 -9.10
C TYR A 26 10.74 12.88 -9.68
N GLU A 27 12.03 12.96 -9.93
CA GLU A 27 12.84 11.79 -10.26
C GLU A 27 13.42 11.21 -8.97
N LEU A 28 12.98 10.00 -8.63
CA LEU A 28 13.43 9.26 -7.47
C LEU A 28 14.42 8.18 -7.90
N THR A 29 15.49 8.02 -7.12
CA THR A 29 16.53 7.00 -7.35
C THR A 29 16.88 6.29 -6.06
N ALA A 30 17.52 5.13 -6.15
CA ALA A 30 17.90 4.32 -4.99
C ALA A 30 18.75 5.10 -3.96
N ASN A 31 19.60 6.03 -4.40
CA ASN A 31 20.48 6.81 -3.53
C ASN A 31 19.74 7.80 -2.61
N MET A 32 18.46 8.07 -2.89
CA MET A 32 17.61 8.96 -2.09
C MET A 32 16.92 8.23 -0.94
N PHE A 33 17.07 6.90 -0.85
CA PHE A 33 16.46 6.09 0.19
C PHE A 33 17.54 5.53 1.11
N PRO A 34 17.43 5.72 2.45
CA PRO A 34 18.29 5.03 3.38
C PRO A 34 17.99 3.53 3.35
N ASP A 35 18.95 2.70 3.78
CA ASP A 35 18.76 1.26 3.87
C ASP A 35 17.50 0.95 4.70
N ILE A 36 16.58 0.16 4.13
CA ILE A 36 15.33 -0.17 4.80
C ILE A 36 15.48 -1.48 5.56
N SER A 37 15.04 -1.46 6.82
CA SER A 37 15.04 -2.66 7.66
C SER A 37 13.94 -3.61 7.22
N LYS A 38 14.23 -4.92 7.26
CA LYS A 38 13.24 -5.95 6.94
C LYS A 38 12.03 -5.90 7.88
N ASN A 39 12.23 -5.54 9.15
CA ASN A 39 11.16 -5.48 10.14
C ASN A 39 10.94 -4.04 10.59
N LEU A 40 9.71 -3.56 10.40
CA LEU A 40 9.28 -2.21 10.72
C LEU A 40 8.03 -2.26 11.60
N GLU A 41 7.77 -1.19 12.34
CA GLU A 41 6.54 -1.04 13.13
C GLU A 41 5.75 0.17 12.64
N LEU A 42 4.42 0.05 12.64
CA LEU A 42 3.47 1.09 12.28
C LEU A 42 2.36 1.20 13.36
N PRO A 43 2.52 2.09 14.36
CA PRO A 43 1.51 2.28 15.40
C PRO A 43 0.31 3.10 14.93
N ASP A 44 0.51 4.00 13.96
CA ASP A 44 -0.53 4.92 13.45
C ASP A 44 -1.20 4.37 12.17
N PHE A 45 -1.36 3.05 12.11
CA PHE A 45 -1.95 2.33 10.99
C PHE A 45 -2.83 1.20 11.52
N ALA A 46 -4.12 1.26 11.25
CA ALA A 46 -5.08 0.23 11.62
C ALA A 46 -5.69 -0.42 10.38
N ILE A 47 -5.77 -1.74 10.37
CA ILE A 47 -6.48 -2.49 9.32
C ILE A 47 -7.58 -3.31 9.98
N ARG A 48 -8.82 -3.02 9.63
CA ARG A 48 -10.00 -3.77 10.06
C ARG A 48 -10.58 -4.56 8.90
N ARG A 49 -11.22 -5.68 9.23
CA ARG A 49 -11.98 -6.48 8.28
C ARG A 49 -13.32 -5.81 8.02
N GLY A 50 -13.79 -5.97 6.80
CA GLY A 50 -15.17 -5.71 6.43
C GLY A 50 -15.55 -6.66 5.31
N THR A 51 -16.79 -6.62 4.89
CA THR A 51 -17.25 -7.39 3.73
C THR A 51 -18.06 -6.46 2.85
N HIS A 52 -17.91 -6.62 1.53
CA HIS A 52 -18.72 -5.92 0.56
C HIS A 52 -19.60 -6.95 -0.16
N GLN A 53 -20.91 -6.71 -0.20
CA GLN A 53 -21.88 -7.60 -0.83
C GLN A 53 -22.44 -6.95 -2.10
N TYR A 54 -22.21 -7.61 -3.24
CA TYR A 54 -22.78 -7.24 -4.52
C TYR A 54 -24.03 -8.08 -4.81
N LEU A 55 -25.15 -7.38 -5.06
CA LEU A 55 -26.42 -7.94 -5.54
C LEU A 55 -26.90 -9.16 -4.73
N ASP A 56 -26.64 -9.17 -3.42
CA ASP A 56 -26.89 -10.27 -2.48
C ASP A 56 -26.19 -11.61 -2.79
N THR A 57 -25.50 -11.73 -3.93
CA THR A 57 -24.97 -13.01 -4.44
C THR A 57 -23.46 -13.17 -4.28
N MET A 58 -22.71 -12.07 -4.20
CA MET A 58 -21.25 -12.11 -4.14
C MET A 58 -20.76 -11.33 -2.93
N ARG A 59 -20.07 -12.00 -2.02
CA ARG A 59 -19.38 -11.39 -0.89
C ARG A 59 -17.90 -11.32 -1.21
N VAL A 60 -17.34 -10.12 -1.21
CA VAL A 60 -15.92 -9.89 -1.46
C VAL A 60 -15.23 -9.51 -0.17
N GLU A 61 -13.98 -9.92 -0.06
CA GLU A 61 -13.16 -9.55 1.09
C GLU A 61 -12.78 -8.08 1.03
N TYR A 62 -12.81 -7.38 2.16
CA TYR A 62 -12.72 -5.94 2.16
C TYR A 62 -11.92 -5.42 3.36
N LEU A 63 -10.87 -4.65 3.08
CA LEU A 63 -9.97 -4.06 4.06
C LEU A 63 -10.34 -2.61 4.33
N GLN A 64 -10.52 -2.28 5.60
CA GLN A 64 -10.70 -0.90 6.07
C GLN A 64 -9.39 -0.45 6.70
N ILE A 65 -8.64 0.36 5.97
CA ILE A 65 -7.34 0.84 6.39
C ILE A 65 -7.52 2.28 6.87
N SER A 66 -7.21 2.56 8.13
CA SER A 66 -7.23 3.90 8.70
C SER A 66 -5.81 4.32 9.03
N ALA A 67 -5.41 5.49 8.53
CA ALA A 67 -4.10 6.05 8.85
C ALA A 67 -4.07 7.57 8.66
N THR A 68 -3.06 8.22 9.22
CA THR A 68 -2.81 9.64 8.93
C THR A 68 -2.20 9.83 7.53
N LYS A 69 -2.25 11.05 6.98
CA LYS A 69 -1.54 11.40 5.74
C LYS A 69 -0.05 11.05 5.80
N ASP A 70 0.59 11.31 6.94
CA ASP A 70 2.01 11.01 7.14
C ASP A 70 2.28 9.51 7.18
N ALA A 71 1.38 8.72 7.77
CA ALA A 71 1.49 7.26 7.79
C ALA A 71 1.32 6.67 6.37
N TYR A 72 0.36 7.13 5.58
CA TYR A 72 0.23 6.72 4.18
C TYR A 72 1.44 7.10 3.34
N ARG A 73 1.92 8.35 3.47
CA ARG A 73 3.15 8.79 2.81
C ARG A 73 4.34 7.92 3.19
N SER A 74 4.47 7.60 4.47
CA SER A 74 5.53 6.74 5.01
C SER A 74 5.49 5.34 4.40
N LEU A 75 4.29 4.75 4.30
CA LEU A 75 4.09 3.48 3.64
C LEU A 75 4.45 3.55 2.15
N GLY A 76 3.98 4.57 1.42
CA GLY A 76 4.32 4.77 0.00
C GLY A 76 5.83 4.87 -0.24
N LEU A 77 6.54 5.67 0.56
CA LEU A 77 8.01 5.78 0.48
C LEU A 77 8.72 4.45 0.81
N SER A 78 8.20 3.69 1.79
CA SER A 78 8.75 2.39 2.14
C SER A 78 8.60 1.38 1.00
N MET A 79 7.48 1.41 0.28
CA MET A 79 7.25 0.57 -0.90
C MET A 79 8.22 0.90 -2.04
N LEU A 80 8.48 2.20 -2.28
CA LEU A 80 9.50 2.62 -3.24
C LEU A 80 10.89 2.15 -2.81
N ALA A 81 11.25 2.29 -1.53
CA ALA A 81 12.52 1.78 -1.02
C ALA A 81 12.66 0.26 -1.19
N ALA A 82 11.59 -0.50 -0.92
CA ALA A 82 11.54 -1.94 -1.15
C ALA A 82 11.82 -2.29 -2.62
N ALA A 83 11.23 -1.53 -3.56
CA ALA A 83 11.44 -1.71 -5.00
C ALA A 83 12.87 -1.33 -5.44
N PHE A 84 13.40 -0.19 -4.98
CA PHE A 84 14.77 0.27 -5.27
C PHE A 84 15.83 -0.67 -4.70
N GLN A 85 15.56 -1.30 -3.57
CA GLN A 85 16.52 -2.18 -2.89
C GLN A 85 16.27 -3.67 -3.20
N ALA A 86 15.19 -4.00 -3.92
CA ALA A 86 14.70 -5.37 -4.15
C ALA A 86 14.61 -6.18 -2.83
N LYS A 87 14.03 -5.55 -1.80
CA LYS A 87 13.93 -6.11 -0.44
C LYS A 87 12.47 -6.25 -0.02
N ASP A 88 12.15 -7.37 0.59
CA ASP A 88 10.84 -7.54 1.22
C ASP A 88 10.80 -6.81 2.56
N LEU A 89 9.65 -6.20 2.83
CA LEU A 89 9.35 -5.57 4.11
C LEU A 89 8.29 -6.37 4.84
N TRP A 90 8.51 -6.52 6.14
CA TRP A 90 7.56 -7.06 7.08
C TRP A 90 7.23 -5.98 8.09
N ILE A 91 6.02 -5.45 8.03
CA ILE A 91 5.58 -4.36 8.88
C ILE A 91 4.62 -4.92 9.92
N THR A 92 4.98 -4.80 11.19
CA THR A 92 4.11 -5.14 12.32
C THR A 92 3.17 -3.98 12.59
N LEU A 93 1.87 -4.28 12.59
CA LEU A 93 0.80 -3.36 12.95
C LEU A 93 0.57 -3.50 14.45
N THR A 94 0.79 -2.42 15.20
CA THR A 94 0.75 -2.42 16.67
C THR A 94 -0.41 -1.63 17.26
N ASN A 95 -1.21 -0.98 16.40
CA ASN A 95 -2.43 -0.29 16.81
C ASN A 95 -3.43 -1.25 17.47
N GLU A 96 -4.08 -0.86 18.55
CA GLU A 96 -4.98 -1.76 19.30
C GLU A 96 -6.29 -2.09 18.58
N VAL A 97 -6.73 -1.27 17.62
CA VAL A 97 -7.95 -1.50 16.83
C VAL A 97 -7.69 -2.30 15.54
N THR A 98 -6.42 -2.62 15.23
CA THR A 98 -6.10 -3.45 14.06
C THR A 98 -6.53 -4.90 14.27
N GLU A 99 -7.12 -5.50 13.23
CA GLU A 99 -7.48 -6.92 13.20
C GLU A 99 -6.45 -7.76 12.42
N TYR A 100 -5.55 -7.10 11.69
CA TYR A 100 -4.39 -7.71 11.04
C TYR A 100 -3.12 -7.33 11.79
N ARG A 101 -2.22 -8.30 11.95
CA ARG A 101 -0.96 -8.14 12.67
C ARG A 101 0.17 -7.67 11.77
N TYR A 102 0.10 -8.02 10.49
CA TYR A 102 1.21 -7.83 9.57
C TYR A 102 0.76 -7.26 8.23
N LEU A 103 1.60 -6.40 7.68
CA LEU A 103 1.58 -5.96 6.30
C LEU A 103 2.92 -6.36 5.66
N SER A 104 2.89 -7.13 4.58
CA SER A 104 4.10 -7.50 3.85
C SER A 104 4.17 -6.83 2.48
N VAL A 105 5.32 -6.23 2.19
CA VAL A 105 5.66 -5.64 0.89
C VAL A 105 6.70 -6.52 0.22
N LEU A 106 6.33 -7.16 -0.90
CA LEU A 106 7.18 -8.10 -1.61
C LEU A 106 8.10 -7.40 -2.63
N GLY A 107 8.99 -6.52 -2.15
CA GLY A 107 9.92 -5.79 -3.02
C GLY A 107 10.85 -6.70 -3.83
N SER A 108 11.16 -7.90 -3.36
CA SER A 108 11.99 -8.86 -4.08
C SER A 108 11.27 -9.61 -5.21
N GLU A 109 9.93 -9.61 -5.18
CA GLU A 109 9.07 -10.27 -6.18
C GLU A 109 8.49 -9.30 -7.21
N MET A 110 8.81 -8.00 -7.10
CA MET A 110 8.45 -6.98 -8.07
C MET A 110 9.20 -7.21 -9.39
N LEU A 111 8.68 -8.11 -10.22
CA LEU A 111 9.19 -8.40 -11.56
C LEU A 111 8.71 -7.34 -12.55
N SER A 112 9.63 -6.77 -13.33
CA SER A 112 9.26 -5.94 -14.50
C SER A 112 8.66 -6.82 -15.59
N ILE A 113 7.68 -6.30 -16.34
CA ILE A 113 7.02 -7.02 -17.44
C ILE A 113 8.04 -7.64 -18.42
N GLY A 114 8.17 -8.97 -18.38
CA GLY A 114 9.10 -9.75 -19.21
C GLY A 114 9.44 -11.06 -18.50
N ARG A 115 9.17 -12.21 -19.15
CA ARG A 115 9.20 -13.58 -18.59
C ARG A 115 10.55 -14.09 -18.03
N THR A 116 11.53 -13.25 -17.81
CA THR A 116 12.77 -13.60 -17.14
C THR A 116 12.64 -13.32 -15.66
N ALA A 117 12.68 -14.37 -14.84
CA ALA A 117 12.65 -14.36 -13.36
C ALA A 117 13.90 -13.70 -12.73
N ASN A 118 14.47 -12.69 -13.38
CA ASN A 118 15.61 -11.96 -12.88
C ASN A 118 15.08 -10.78 -12.07
N ARG A 119 15.50 -10.78 -10.80
CA ARG A 119 15.28 -9.71 -9.83
C ARG A 119 15.86 -8.41 -10.40
N ILE A 120 15.04 -7.39 -10.57
CA ILE A 120 15.50 -6.08 -11.04
C ILE A 120 15.13 -5.06 -9.96
N ALA A 121 16.15 -4.64 -9.21
CA ALA A 121 16.03 -3.43 -8.41
C ALA A 121 15.65 -2.27 -9.32
N LEU A 122 14.66 -1.48 -8.89
CA LEU A 122 14.26 -0.27 -9.62
C LEU A 122 15.47 0.66 -9.74
N LYS A 123 15.68 1.24 -10.93
CA LYS A 123 16.78 2.20 -11.15
C LYS A 123 16.33 3.62 -10.86
N GLU A 124 15.18 3.97 -11.41
CA GLU A 124 14.57 5.28 -11.37
C GLU A 124 13.05 5.15 -11.33
N PHE A 125 12.39 6.15 -10.74
CA PHE A 125 10.94 6.27 -10.74
C PHE A 125 10.56 7.74 -10.87
N VAL A 126 9.68 8.06 -11.82
CA VAL A 126 9.15 9.41 -11.97
C VAL A 126 7.81 9.48 -11.26
N TYR A 127 7.76 10.26 -10.19
CA TYR A 127 6.53 10.54 -9.45
C TYR A 127 5.98 11.89 -9.89
N ALA A 128 4.79 11.92 -10.48
CA ALA A 128 4.08 13.14 -10.83
C ALA A 128 2.86 13.31 -9.90
N PRO A 129 2.89 14.26 -8.95
CA PRO A 129 1.78 14.45 -8.02
C PRO A 129 0.47 14.73 -8.74
N ARG A 130 -0.62 14.19 -8.20
CA ARG A 130 -1.96 14.49 -8.69
C ARG A 130 -2.98 14.48 -7.57
N GLU A 131 -3.97 15.37 -7.70
CA GLU A 131 -5.17 15.29 -6.88
C GLU A 131 -5.91 13.99 -7.20
N ARG A 132 -6.35 13.29 -6.16
CA ARG A 132 -7.04 12.02 -6.29
C ARG A 132 -8.50 12.19 -5.92
N SER A 133 -9.36 11.61 -6.75
CA SER A 133 -10.77 11.44 -6.38
C SER A 133 -10.94 10.20 -5.52
N ARG A 134 -12.14 10.04 -4.94
CA ARG A 134 -12.55 8.85 -4.18
C ARG A 134 -12.28 7.51 -4.89
N HIS A 135 -12.35 7.46 -6.23
CA HIS A 135 -12.07 6.26 -7.02
C HIS A 135 -10.83 6.47 -7.91
N PRO A 136 -9.63 6.47 -7.33
CA PRO A 136 -8.44 7.08 -7.94
C PRO A 136 -7.92 6.35 -9.18
N LEU A 137 -8.27 5.08 -9.39
CA LEU A 137 -7.77 4.26 -10.49
C LEU A 137 -8.84 3.95 -11.56
N PHE A 138 -10.09 4.34 -11.33
CA PHE A 138 -11.19 4.03 -12.25
C PHE A 138 -11.01 4.66 -13.64
N ALA A 139 -10.49 5.90 -13.68
CA ALA A 139 -10.27 6.64 -14.92
C ALA A 139 -9.01 6.18 -15.69
N ASP A 140 -8.06 5.54 -15.00
CA ASP A 140 -6.72 5.25 -15.54
C ASP A 140 -6.72 4.09 -16.56
N ARG A 141 -7.83 3.33 -16.66
CA ARG A 141 -8.03 2.21 -17.63
C ARG A 141 -6.83 1.25 -17.71
N LEU A 142 -6.32 0.90 -16.54
CA LEU A 142 -5.12 0.08 -16.40
C LEU A 142 -5.39 -1.35 -16.86
N THR A 143 -4.32 -2.01 -17.33
CA THR A 143 -4.35 -3.44 -17.64
C THR A 143 -4.18 -4.30 -16.40
N GLU A 144 -3.53 -3.77 -15.37
CA GLU A 144 -3.21 -4.46 -14.12
C GLU A 144 -3.41 -3.48 -12.96
N PHE A 145 -3.90 -4.00 -11.83
CA PHE A 145 -4.24 -3.22 -10.66
C PHE A 145 -3.48 -3.75 -9.43
N PRO A 146 -3.33 -2.94 -8.36
CA PRO A 146 -2.78 -3.43 -7.11
C PRO A 146 -3.57 -4.63 -6.58
N ALA A 147 -2.90 -5.55 -5.90
CA ALA A 147 -3.54 -6.70 -5.28
C ALA A 147 -3.18 -6.80 -3.79
N PHE A 148 -4.17 -7.19 -3.00
CA PHE A 148 -4.12 -7.37 -1.55
C PHE A 148 -4.60 -8.80 -1.25
N HIS A 149 -3.65 -9.69 -0.99
CA HIS A 149 -3.87 -11.07 -0.63
C HIS A 149 -3.88 -11.22 0.90
N LEU A 150 -4.84 -11.97 1.41
CA LEU A 150 -4.94 -12.24 2.84
C LEU A 150 -4.33 -13.61 3.15
N LYS A 151 -3.39 -13.65 4.10
CA LYS A 151 -2.67 -14.87 4.50
C LYS A 151 -2.67 -15.07 6.01
N CYS A 152 -2.39 -16.29 6.43
CA CYS A 152 -2.04 -16.62 7.81
C CYS A 152 -0.51 -16.63 7.93
N SER A 153 0.04 -15.86 8.86
CA SER A 153 1.49 -15.77 9.09
C SER A 153 2.10 -17.09 9.58
N ASP A 154 1.30 -17.95 10.20
CA ASP A 154 1.70 -19.19 10.86
C ASP A 154 1.43 -20.46 10.04
N SER A 155 0.86 -20.34 8.83
CA SER A 155 0.48 -21.50 8.02
C SER A 155 0.81 -21.31 6.54
N GLU A 156 1.53 -22.28 5.96
CA GLU A 156 1.72 -22.41 4.51
C GLU A 156 0.41 -22.73 3.77
N THR A 157 -0.63 -23.19 4.49
CA THR A 157 -1.95 -23.48 3.90
C THR A 157 -3.03 -23.09 4.91
N PRO A 158 -3.53 -21.85 4.87
CA PRO A 158 -4.63 -21.46 5.74
C PRO A 158 -5.83 -22.36 5.49
N PRO A 159 -6.59 -22.75 6.53
CA PRO A 159 -7.88 -23.40 6.34
C PRO A 159 -8.72 -22.50 5.43
N THR A 160 -9.21 -23.04 4.31
CA THR A 160 -9.89 -22.28 3.24
C THR A 160 -11.09 -21.46 3.74
N ASP A 161 -11.64 -21.82 4.89
CA ASP A 161 -12.92 -21.31 5.40
C ASP A 161 -12.79 -20.36 6.60
N ILE A 162 -11.58 -20.06 7.09
CA ILE A 162 -11.39 -19.21 8.29
C ILE A 162 -10.77 -17.87 7.90
N TRP A 163 -11.61 -16.97 7.39
CA TRP A 163 -11.25 -15.56 7.18
C TRP A 163 -10.57 -14.98 8.43
N GLU A 164 -11.11 -15.24 9.61
CA GLU A 164 -10.68 -14.69 10.89
C GLU A 164 -9.26 -15.10 11.28
N ALA A 165 -8.74 -16.19 10.71
CA ALA A 165 -7.39 -16.67 10.94
C ALA A 165 -6.35 -15.88 10.13
N ARG A 166 -6.75 -15.18 9.07
CA ARG A 166 -5.83 -14.43 8.20
C ARG A 166 -5.42 -13.14 8.90
N ASP A 167 -4.16 -13.07 9.32
CA ASP A 167 -3.60 -11.99 10.12
C ASP A 167 -2.59 -11.13 9.34
N THR A 168 -2.30 -11.51 8.10
CA THR A 168 -1.35 -10.82 7.23
C THR A 168 -2.04 -10.32 5.98
N VAL A 169 -1.90 -9.02 5.70
CA VAL A 169 -2.14 -8.47 4.37
C VAL A 169 -0.82 -8.54 3.62
N GLU A 170 -0.76 -9.41 2.63
CA GLU A 170 0.33 -9.44 1.67
C GLU A 170 -0.13 -8.74 0.41
N GLY A 171 0.58 -7.73 -0.05
CA GLY A 171 0.24 -7.08 -1.29
C GLY A 171 1.41 -7.05 -2.26
N PHE A 172 1.18 -6.25 -3.31
CA PHE A 172 2.24 -5.59 -4.06
C PHE A 172 3.05 -6.51 -5.01
N GLY A 173 2.47 -7.63 -5.45
CA GLY A 173 3.18 -8.73 -6.15
C GLY A 173 3.73 -8.44 -7.55
N ARG A 174 3.43 -7.28 -8.17
CA ARG A 174 4.02 -6.88 -9.46
C ARG A 174 4.56 -5.47 -9.37
N LEU A 175 5.66 -5.19 -10.08
CA LEU A 175 6.35 -3.91 -9.95
C LEU A 175 5.41 -2.73 -10.28
N GLU A 176 4.82 -2.73 -11.47
CA GLU A 176 4.06 -1.58 -11.96
C GLU A 176 2.81 -1.28 -11.11
N PRO A 177 1.95 -2.25 -10.76
CA PRO A 177 0.84 -2.02 -9.83
C PRO A 177 1.28 -1.56 -8.43
N SER A 178 2.43 -2.01 -7.95
CA SER A 178 2.96 -1.61 -6.65
C SER A 178 3.50 -0.19 -6.65
N LEU A 179 4.17 0.22 -7.73
CA LEU A 179 4.60 1.61 -7.91
C LEU A 179 3.39 2.55 -8.02
N LEU A 180 2.33 2.12 -8.70
CA LEU A 180 1.09 2.87 -8.77
C LEU A 180 0.42 3.03 -7.40
N LEU A 181 0.40 1.98 -6.59
CA LEU A 181 -0.12 2.07 -5.23
C LEU A 181 0.78 2.95 -4.35
N ALA A 182 2.11 2.86 -4.48
CA ALA A 182 3.02 3.76 -3.79
C ALA A 182 2.75 5.22 -4.16
N GLU A 183 2.58 5.53 -5.46
CA GLU A 183 2.20 6.86 -5.95
C GLU A 183 0.88 7.33 -5.34
N LEU A 184 -0.16 6.49 -5.34
CA LEU A 184 -1.45 6.82 -4.72
C LEU A 184 -1.28 7.17 -3.23
N LEU A 185 -0.48 6.41 -2.49
CA LEU A 185 -0.22 6.67 -1.07
C LEU A 185 0.56 7.97 -0.86
N LEU A 186 1.47 8.33 -1.77
CA LEU A 186 2.15 9.62 -1.76
C LEU A 186 1.18 10.77 -2.03
N ASP A 187 0.29 10.63 -3.01
CA ASP A 187 -0.73 11.64 -3.33
C ASP A 187 -1.74 11.84 -2.18
N ILE A 188 -2.13 10.76 -1.51
CA ILE A 188 -2.97 10.80 -0.29
C ILE A 188 -2.27 11.60 0.81
N GLY A 189 -0.96 11.44 0.93
CA GLY A 189 -0.13 12.13 1.92
C GLY A 189 0.02 13.64 1.69
N ARG A 190 -0.36 14.16 0.52
CA ARG A 190 -0.22 15.59 0.19
C ARG A 190 -1.25 16.44 0.90
N GLN A 191 -0.89 17.68 1.23
CA GLN A 191 -1.82 18.59 1.90
C GLN A 191 -2.87 19.15 0.94
N SER A 192 -2.51 19.29 -0.35
CA SER A 192 -3.42 19.71 -1.42
C SER A 192 -4.58 18.73 -1.67
N ASN A 193 -4.41 17.44 -1.36
CA ASN A 193 -5.47 16.46 -1.51
C ASN A 193 -6.51 16.59 -0.39
N THR A 194 -7.75 16.90 -0.73
CA THR A 194 -8.82 17.20 0.24
C THR A 194 -9.74 16.01 0.54
N GLU A 195 -9.67 14.96 -0.27
CA GLU A 195 -10.44 13.73 -0.05
C GLU A 195 -9.95 13.02 1.21
N ASN A 196 -10.90 12.46 1.97
CA ASN A 196 -10.63 11.73 3.20
C ASN A 196 -10.97 10.22 3.11
N GLU A 197 -11.47 9.78 1.97
CA GLU A 197 -11.84 8.40 1.66
C GLU A 197 -11.39 8.04 0.24
N PHE A 198 -10.68 6.93 0.10
CA PHE A 198 -10.33 6.36 -1.20
C PHE A 198 -10.77 4.90 -1.26
N VAL A 199 -11.36 4.51 -2.39
CA VAL A 199 -11.97 3.20 -2.58
C VAL A 199 -11.33 2.49 -3.77
N LEU A 200 -10.79 1.29 -3.51
CA LEU A 200 -10.23 0.39 -4.50
C LEU A 200 -11.08 -0.89 -4.53
N GLU A 201 -11.97 -0.98 -5.51
CA GLU A 201 -12.94 -2.09 -5.64
C GLU A 201 -12.49 -3.13 -6.68
N GLY A 202 -13.11 -4.30 -6.68
CA GLY A 202 -12.89 -5.30 -7.72
C GLY A 202 -13.61 -4.96 -9.03
N PRO A 203 -13.55 -5.87 -10.02
CA PRO A 203 -14.16 -5.68 -11.33
C PRO A 203 -15.68 -5.48 -11.35
N ALA A 204 -16.39 -5.87 -10.28
CA ALA A 204 -17.82 -5.65 -10.17
C ALA A 204 -18.21 -4.22 -9.77
N GLY A 205 -17.24 -3.44 -9.27
CA GLY A 205 -17.41 -2.05 -8.86
C GLY A 205 -16.60 -1.09 -9.74
N PHE A 206 -15.91 -0.14 -9.12
CA PHE A 206 -15.08 0.87 -9.78
C PHE A 206 -13.64 0.41 -10.12
N GLN A 207 -13.35 -0.89 -10.08
CA GLN A 207 -12.06 -1.50 -10.48
C GLN A 207 -10.82 -0.67 -10.07
N GLY A 208 -10.37 -0.86 -8.83
CA GLY A 208 -9.11 -0.36 -8.30
C GLY A 208 -8.17 -1.43 -7.74
N VAL A 209 -8.61 -2.69 -7.69
CA VAL A 209 -7.76 -3.85 -7.34
C VAL A 209 -7.88 -4.97 -8.38
N ASP A 210 -6.89 -5.86 -8.44
CA ASP A 210 -6.89 -6.99 -9.37
C ASP A 210 -7.93 -8.07 -8.99
N VAL A 211 -8.22 -8.99 -9.90
CA VAL A 211 -9.14 -10.11 -9.67
C VAL A 211 -8.61 -10.96 -8.50
N LEU A 212 -9.53 -11.43 -7.64
CA LEU A 212 -9.23 -12.22 -6.43
C LEU A 212 -8.46 -11.44 -5.34
N SER A 213 -8.23 -10.14 -5.51
CA SER A 213 -7.78 -9.26 -4.44
C SER A 213 -8.91 -8.99 -3.44
N ALA A 214 -8.55 -8.78 -2.18
CA ALA A 214 -9.41 -8.03 -1.29
C ALA A 214 -9.58 -6.60 -1.83
N GLU A 215 -10.79 -6.06 -1.70
CA GLU A 215 -11.08 -4.65 -1.91
C GLU A 215 -10.55 -3.83 -0.73
N VAL A 216 -10.33 -2.54 -0.95
CA VAL A 216 -9.73 -1.67 0.07
C VAL A 216 -10.47 -0.34 0.14
N ARG A 217 -10.70 0.14 1.37
CA ARG A 217 -10.90 1.56 1.64
C ARG A 217 -9.79 2.12 2.51
N LEU A 218 -9.27 3.25 2.08
CA LEU A 218 -8.28 4.05 2.78
C LEU A 218 -9.01 5.23 3.42
N TRP A 219 -8.95 5.33 4.73
CA TRP A 219 -9.61 6.34 5.54
C TRP A 219 -8.59 7.28 6.17
N LEU A 220 -8.88 8.57 6.07
CA LEU A 220 -8.12 9.64 6.71
C LEU A 220 -8.94 10.29 7.83
N PRO A 221 -8.27 11.00 8.76
CA PRO A 221 -8.95 11.76 9.79
C PRO A 221 -10.07 12.64 9.23
N GLY A 222 -11.26 12.53 9.83
CA GLY A 222 -12.46 13.26 9.42
C GLY A 222 -13.40 12.47 8.50
N ALA A 223 -13.01 11.30 7.98
CA ALA A 223 -13.94 10.41 7.30
C ALA A 223 -14.79 9.62 8.31
N ASN A 224 -16.02 9.27 7.92
CA ASN A 224 -16.95 8.53 8.79
C ASN A 224 -16.47 7.13 9.18
N GLY A 225 -15.66 6.49 8.33
CA GLY A 225 -15.08 5.17 8.57
C GLY A 225 -13.71 5.17 9.24
N TYR A 226 -13.17 6.36 9.55
CA TYR A 226 -11.85 6.48 10.18
C TYR A 226 -11.88 6.00 11.63
N ASP A 227 -10.93 5.12 11.96
CA ASP A 227 -10.79 4.50 13.28
C ASP A 227 -9.33 4.12 13.51
N LEU A 228 -8.66 4.83 14.42
CA LEU A 228 -7.23 4.69 14.75
C LEU A 228 -7.00 4.95 16.25
#